data_AF-A0A935BCL0-F1
#
_entry.id   AF-A0A935BCL0-F1
#
_cell.length_a   1.000
_cell.length_b   1.000
_cell.length_c   1.000
_cell.angle_alpha   90.00
_cell.angle_beta   90.00
_cell.angle_gamma   90.00
#
_symmetry.space_group_name_H-M   'P 1'
#
loop_
_entity.id
_entity.type
_entity.pdbx_description
1 polymer ?
#
loop_
_entity_poly.entity_id
_entity_poly.type
_entity_poly.pdbx_seq_one_letter_code
_entity_poly.pdbx_strand_id
1 'polypeptide(L)'
;MNSLIYNIPLHLVPHYRDRRVVVRALELNNIAEVLPDSDRENLQFIQLPSAGIEPANLNSFADWGEDVPLDILINDPVQEFPLLYHFSKLLDKHPIRVSIAVKPGFIKAVKLAAALNFAVKLVVGQPDDVLIEEMSQVLDMYLHRSGISQPIEYFHSLFLSSYRQEPTSLWMIQEDDPDHFRFISDEGEETVSPRFAGSDPASRTPSNGSSDCSACEFETRCGGYFKWPDADYNCRGVKILFATIEAAAEELRGDVASMIAVQGGPQPL
;
A
#
# COMPACT_ATOMS: atom_id res chain seq x y z
N MET A 1 10.86 -20.24 -4.86
CA MET A 1 10.53 -20.35 -3.43
C MET A 1 10.15 -18.96 -2.98
N ASN A 2 8.87 -18.69 -2.67
CA ASN A 2 8.47 -17.38 -2.13
C ASN A 2 9.00 -17.29 -0.71
N SER A 3 10.02 -16.47 -0.50
CA SER A 3 10.52 -16.14 0.83
C SER A 3 9.53 -15.19 1.49
N LEU A 4 8.98 -15.59 2.63
CA LEU A 4 8.20 -14.73 3.51
C LEU A 4 8.93 -13.42 3.81
N ILE A 5 8.15 -12.35 3.96
CA ILE A 5 8.61 -11.01 4.36
C ILE A 5 8.11 -10.74 5.78
N TYR A 6 9.03 -10.39 6.68
CA TYR A 6 8.73 -10.14 8.08
C TYR A 6 8.71 -8.63 8.36
N ASN A 7 7.55 -8.10 8.74
CA ASN A 7 7.39 -6.74 9.24
C ASN A 7 7.69 -6.73 10.74
N ILE A 8 8.88 -6.23 11.10
CA ILE A 8 9.47 -6.33 12.44
C ILE A 8 9.81 -4.95 13.01
N PRO A 9 9.78 -4.77 14.34
CA PRO A 9 10.34 -3.58 14.97
C PRO A 9 11.88 -3.59 14.92
N LEU A 10 12.48 -2.40 14.92
CA LEU A 10 13.93 -2.21 14.77
C LEU A 10 14.77 -3.03 15.77
N HIS A 11 14.36 -3.12 17.05
CA HIS A 11 15.11 -3.86 18.08
C HIS A 11 15.16 -5.37 17.86
N LEU A 12 14.29 -5.92 16.99
CA LEU A 12 14.28 -7.34 16.67
C LEU A 12 15.09 -7.71 15.42
N VAL A 13 15.62 -6.76 14.67
CA VAL A 13 16.46 -7.01 13.47
C VAL A 13 17.54 -8.08 13.70
N PRO A 14 18.30 -8.09 14.82
CA PRO A 14 19.30 -9.14 15.05
C PRO A 14 18.77 -10.58 15.05
N HIS A 15 17.48 -10.80 15.34
CA HIS A 15 16.85 -12.12 15.35
C HIS A 15 16.34 -12.57 13.98
N TYR A 16 16.30 -11.65 13.00
CA TYR A 16 15.76 -11.88 11.65
C TYR A 16 16.83 -11.68 10.57
N ARG A 17 18.11 -11.85 10.93
CA ARG A 17 19.23 -11.87 9.98
C ARG A 17 18.96 -12.89 8.87
N ASP A 18 19.37 -12.55 7.65
CA ASP A 18 19.17 -13.35 6.44
C ASP A 18 17.70 -13.59 6.02
N ARG A 19 16.73 -12.96 6.70
CA ARG A 19 15.31 -12.96 6.32
C ARG A 19 14.97 -11.68 5.59
N ARG A 20 14.04 -11.76 4.63
CA ARG A 20 13.48 -10.56 4.02
C ARG A 20 12.64 -9.81 5.05
N VAL A 21 12.94 -8.54 5.26
CA VAL A 21 12.34 -7.75 6.35
C VAL A 21 11.81 -6.41 5.87
N VAL A 22 10.72 -5.99 6.48
CA VAL A 22 10.29 -4.59 6.59
C VAL A 22 10.59 -4.17 8.01
N VAL A 23 11.30 -3.05 8.18
CA VAL A 23 11.74 -2.61 9.51
C VAL A 23 10.93 -1.39 9.95
N ARG A 24 10.17 -1.53 11.03
CA ARG A 24 9.48 -0.42 11.68
C ARG A 24 10.42 0.26 12.64
N ALA A 25 10.68 1.53 12.41
CA ALA A 25 11.52 2.36 13.26
C ALA A 25 10.74 3.59 13.72
N LEU A 26 10.87 3.93 15.01
CA LEU A 26 10.30 5.16 15.58
C LEU A 26 11.24 6.35 15.38
N GLU A 27 12.53 6.08 15.24
CA GLU A 27 13.58 7.05 14.97
C GLU A 27 14.65 6.42 14.07
N LEU A 28 15.39 7.26 13.36
CA LEU A 28 16.47 6.84 12.47
C LEU A 28 17.85 6.85 13.16
N ASN A 29 17.88 7.34 14.41
CA ASN A 29 19.08 7.34 15.22
C ASN A 29 19.53 5.91 15.45
N ASN A 30 20.80 5.61 15.12
CA ASN A 30 21.44 4.29 15.26
C ASN A 30 20.97 3.22 14.27
N ILE A 31 20.21 3.57 13.23
CA ILE A 31 19.78 2.58 12.23
C ILE A 31 20.98 1.88 11.57
N ALA A 32 22.08 2.61 11.36
CA ALA A 32 23.33 2.07 10.83
C ALA A 32 23.99 1.01 11.71
N GLU A 33 23.81 1.10 13.03
CA GLU A 33 24.38 0.15 13.97
C GLU A 33 23.57 -1.15 13.97
N VAL A 34 22.25 -1.03 13.83
CA VAL A 34 21.31 -2.17 13.90
C VAL A 34 21.19 -2.89 12.56
N LEU A 35 21.19 -2.14 11.45
CA LEU A 35 21.13 -2.61 10.06
C LEU A 35 22.46 -2.31 9.35
N PRO A 36 23.49 -3.15 9.53
CA PRO A 36 24.73 -3.00 8.77
C PRO A 36 24.50 -3.27 7.29
N ASP A 37 25.41 -2.81 6.44
CA ASP A 37 25.29 -2.88 4.98
C ASP A 37 25.04 -4.30 4.45
N SER A 38 25.57 -5.31 5.12
CA SER A 38 25.38 -6.74 4.80
C SER A 38 23.92 -7.19 4.80
N ASP A 39 23.07 -6.51 5.57
CA ASP A 39 21.67 -6.90 5.76
C ASP A 39 20.73 -6.18 4.80
N ARG A 40 21.21 -5.14 4.10
CA ARG A 40 20.39 -4.30 3.23
C ARG A 40 19.83 -5.06 2.03
N GLU A 41 20.51 -6.11 1.56
CA GLU A 41 20.01 -6.94 0.46
C GLU A 41 18.66 -7.62 0.78
N ASN A 42 18.41 -7.89 2.07
CA ASN A 42 17.16 -8.49 2.53
C ASN A 42 16.14 -7.46 3.00
N LEU A 43 16.53 -6.19 3.16
CA LEU A 43 15.64 -5.09 3.53
C LEU A 43 14.73 -4.73 2.35
N GLN A 44 13.42 -4.79 2.57
CA GLN A 44 12.43 -4.36 1.57
C GLN A 44 12.21 -2.86 1.63
N PHE A 45 11.95 -2.33 2.82
CA PHE A 45 11.83 -0.91 3.10
C PHE A 45 11.87 -0.68 4.62
N ILE A 46 12.11 0.58 5.01
CA ILE A 46 11.96 1.03 6.39
C ILE A 46 10.65 1.79 6.50
N GLN A 47 9.85 1.41 7.47
CA GLN A 47 8.58 2.06 7.77
C GLN A 47 8.75 3.01 8.95
N LEU A 48 8.33 4.26 8.76
CA LEU A 48 8.50 5.36 9.72
C LEU A 48 7.16 6.04 9.99
N PRO A 49 6.80 6.33 11.24
CA PRO A 49 5.71 7.25 11.50
C PRO A 49 6.08 8.66 11.01
N SER A 50 5.15 9.38 10.39
CA SER A 50 5.38 10.78 10.03
C SER A 50 5.48 11.67 11.28
N ALA A 51 4.67 11.36 12.29
CA ALA A 51 4.69 12.02 13.58
C ALA A 51 5.87 11.49 14.43
N GLY A 52 6.50 12.38 15.20
CA GLY A 52 7.59 12.02 16.10
C GLY A 52 8.99 12.06 15.48
N ILE A 53 9.11 12.22 14.16
CA ILE A 53 10.41 12.39 13.51
C ILE A 53 10.78 13.87 13.47
N GLU A 54 11.83 14.25 14.19
CA GLU A 54 12.39 15.59 14.10
C GLU A 54 13.07 15.81 12.74
N PRO A 55 12.86 16.96 12.07
CA PRO A 55 13.50 17.25 10.77
C PRO A 55 15.03 17.16 10.77
N ALA A 56 15.69 17.35 11.93
CA ALA A 56 17.13 17.20 12.06
C ALA A 56 17.59 15.75 11.85
N ASN A 57 16.80 14.77 12.31
CA ASN A 57 17.13 13.35 12.21
C ASN A 57 16.98 12.81 10.78
N LEU A 58 16.14 13.45 9.96
CA LEU A 58 16.02 13.12 8.52
C LEU A 58 17.31 13.39 7.76
N ASN A 59 18.05 14.45 8.10
CA ASN A 59 19.31 14.77 7.43
C ASN A 59 20.38 13.70 7.69
N SER A 60 20.46 13.20 8.92
CA SER A 60 21.39 12.12 9.29
C SER A 60 21.09 10.83 8.53
N PHE A 61 19.80 10.57 8.25
CA PHE A 61 19.39 9.43 7.44
C PHE A 61 19.68 9.61 5.95
N ALA A 62 19.58 10.83 5.42
CA ALA A 62 19.79 11.09 4.00
C ALA A 62 21.16 10.57 3.48
N ASP A 63 22.16 10.47 4.35
CA ASP A 63 23.49 9.95 3.97
C ASP A 63 23.65 8.45 4.29
N TRP A 64 22.67 7.84 4.95
CA TRP A 64 22.67 6.43 5.28
C TRP A 64 21.88 5.64 4.24
N GLY A 65 22.58 4.79 3.49
CA GLY A 65 21.96 3.82 2.59
C GLY A 65 21.19 4.45 1.45
N GLU A 66 21.92 5.06 0.50
CA GLU A 66 21.35 5.46 -0.80
C GLU A 66 20.48 4.34 -1.39
N ASP A 67 19.38 4.72 -2.00
CA ASP A 67 18.37 3.84 -2.58
C ASP A 67 17.63 2.91 -1.61
N VAL A 68 17.83 3.01 -0.30
CA VAL A 68 17.01 2.27 0.67
C VAL A 68 15.57 2.81 0.62
N PRO A 69 14.56 1.99 0.31
CA PRO A 69 13.18 2.47 0.19
C PRO A 69 12.57 2.82 1.56
N LEU A 70 11.77 3.88 1.59
CA LEU A 70 11.06 4.35 2.77
C LEU A 70 9.54 4.26 2.59
N ASP A 71 8.85 3.91 3.68
CA ASP A 71 7.40 3.95 3.78
C ASP A 71 6.99 4.86 4.96
N ILE A 72 6.46 6.05 4.64
CA ILE A 72 6.06 7.04 5.65
C ILE A 72 4.59 6.82 6.01
N LEU A 73 4.31 6.47 7.27
CA LEU A 73 2.97 6.25 7.79
C LEU A 73 2.33 7.57 8.21
N ILE A 74 1.18 7.88 7.63
CA ILE A 74 0.30 8.99 7.98
C ILE A 74 -0.96 8.39 8.65
N ASN A 75 -1.00 8.42 9.98
CA ASN A 75 -2.06 7.82 10.79
C ASN A 75 -3.21 8.78 11.05
N ASP A 76 -2.93 10.08 11.16
CA ASP A 76 -3.91 11.17 11.20
C ASP A 76 -3.73 12.07 9.97
N PRO A 77 -4.44 11.78 8.86
CA PRO A 77 -4.29 12.54 7.61
C PRO A 77 -4.65 14.02 7.73
N VAL A 78 -5.40 14.45 8.74
CA VAL A 78 -5.78 15.86 8.91
C VAL A 78 -4.69 16.65 9.63
N GLN A 79 -4.01 16.02 10.58
CA GLN A 79 -2.95 16.68 11.36
C GLN A 79 -1.56 16.49 10.76
N GLU A 80 -1.29 15.32 10.18
CA GLU A 80 0.07 14.91 9.82
C GLU A 80 0.41 15.20 8.36
N PHE A 81 -0.56 15.45 7.48
CA PHE A 81 -0.25 15.69 6.06
C PHE A 81 0.74 16.83 5.81
N PRO A 82 0.80 17.95 6.57
CA PRO A 82 1.80 18.98 6.34
C PRO A 82 3.23 18.50 6.61
N LEU A 83 3.41 17.43 7.41
CA LEU A 83 4.73 16.88 7.69
C LEU A 83 5.39 16.27 6.46
N LEU A 84 4.62 15.94 5.41
CA LEU A 84 5.13 15.41 4.14
C LEU A 84 6.15 16.33 3.47
N TYR A 85 6.09 17.65 3.71
CA TYR A 85 7.10 18.59 3.22
C TYR A 85 8.50 18.36 3.80
N HIS A 86 8.61 17.74 4.98
CA HIS A 86 9.91 17.42 5.55
C HIS A 86 10.59 16.25 4.82
N PHE A 87 9.79 15.30 4.33
CA PHE A 87 10.28 14.09 3.66
C PHE A 87 10.59 14.31 2.18
N SER A 88 10.08 15.37 1.54
CA SER A 88 10.29 15.59 0.10
C SER A 88 11.76 15.79 -0.26
N LYS A 89 12.57 16.25 0.69
CA LYS A 89 14.03 16.41 0.53
C LYS A 89 14.78 15.08 0.41
N LEU A 90 14.14 13.96 0.81
CA LEU A 90 14.75 12.64 0.75
C LEU A 90 14.48 11.93 -0.60
N LEU A 91 13.56 12.44 -1.42
CA LEU A 91 13.21 11.85 -2.72
C LEU A 91 14.37 11.78 -3.70
N ASP A 92 15.35 12.67 -3.56
CA ASP A 92 16.55 12.68 -4.41
C ASP A 92 17.50 11.51 -4.11
N LYS A 93 17.34 10.84 -2.97
CA LYS A 93 18.26 9.80 -2.47
C LYS A 93 17.59 8.47 -2.17
N HIS A 94 16.29 8.47 -1.93
CA HIS A 94 15.53 7.29 -1.54
C HIS A 94 14.21 7.25 -2.30
N PRO A 95 13.78 6.06 -2.78
CA PRO A 95 12.40 5.83 -3.14
C PRO A 95 11.50 5.99 -1.92
N ILE A 96 10.45 6.80 -2.02
CA ILE A 96 9.54 7.05 -0.90
C ILE A 96 8.09 6.75 -1.30
N ARG A 97 7.47 5.88 -0.52
CA ARG A 97 6.04 5.63 -0.48
C ARG A 97 5.45 6.26 0.78
N VAL A 98 4.24 6.79 0.69
CA VAL A 98 3.49 7.33 1.83
C VAL A 98 2.24 6.46 2.04
N SER A 99 2.18 5.77 3.17
CA SER A 99 1.03 4.98 3.58
C SER A 99 0.05 5.84 4.37
N ILE A 100 -1.11 6.15 3.78
CA ILE A 100 -2.11 7.06 4.34
C ILE A 100 -3.31 6.26 4.82
N ALA A 101 -3.63 6.38 6.11
CA ALA A 101 -4.84 5.81 6.68
C ALA A 101 -6.09 6.41 6.02
N VAL A 102 -7.02 5.57 5.56
CA VAL A 102 -8.32 6.03 5.07
C VAL A 102 -9.19 6.43 6.27
N LYS A 103 -9.11 7.71 6.62
CA LYS A 103 -9.88 8.40 7.67
C LYS A 103 -10.41 9.72 7.12
N PRO A 104 -11.44 10.32 7.74
CA PRO A 104 -12.08 11.51 7.17
C PRO A 104 -11.09 12.62 6.83
N GLY A 105 -11.11 13.11 5.59
CA GLY A 105 -10.23 14.17 5.12
C GLY A 105 -8.90 13.69 4.52
N PHE A 106 -8.68 12.38 4.39
CA PHE A 106 -7.45 11.83 3.82
C PHE A 106 -7.16 12.28 2.37
N ILE A 107 -8.17 12.72 1.61
CA ILE A 107 -7.98 13.22 0.25
C ILE A 107 -6.98 14.38 0.19
N LYS A 108 -6.92 15.22 1.23
CA LYS A 108 -5.95 16.33 1.30
C LYS A 108 -4.52 15.79 1.41
N ALA A 109 -4.32 14.76 2.21
CA ALA A 109 -3.04 14.09 2.35
C ALA A 109 -2.62 13.41 1.05
N VAL A 110 -3.54 12.69 0.38
CA VAL A 110 -3.27 12.06 -0.91
C VAL A 110 -2.89 13.09 -1.98
N LYS A 111 -3.65 14.19 -2.07
CA LYS A 111 -3.38 15.28 -3.03
C LYS A 111 -2.01 15.91 -2.78
N LEU A 112 -1.66 16.18 -1.53
CA LEU A 112 -0.35 16.73 -1.20
C LEU A 112 0.76 15.72 -1.51
N ALA A 113 0.59 14.45 -1.13
CA ALA A 113 1.59 13.42 -1.39
C ALA A 113 1.85 13.27 -2.90
N ALA A 114 0.79 13.19 -3.71
CA ALA A 114 0.90 13.12 -5.15
C ALA A 114 1.57 14.38 -5.74
N ALA A 115 1.22 15.58 -5.25
CA ALA A 115 1.83 16.84 -5.68
C ALA A 115 3.33 16.95 -5.33
N LEU A 116 3.76 16.27 -4.27
CA LEU A 116 5.16 16.15 -3.86
C LEU A 116 5.88 14.98 -4.56
N ASN A 117 5.25 14.31 -5.52
CA ASN A 117 5.78 13.13 -6.22
C ASN A 117 6.11 11.94 -5.29
N PHE A 118 5.31 11.73 -4.25
CA PHE A 118 5.34 10.47 -3.52
C PHE A 118 4.44 9.42 -4.16
N ALA A 119 4.88 8.16 -4.17
CA ALA A 119 3.96 7.03 -4.30
C ALA A 119 3.05 6.99 -3.07
N VAL A 120 1.77 6.66 -3.24
CA VAL A 120 0.80 6.65 -2.13
C VAL A 120 0.26 5.24 -1.96
N LYS A 121 0.26 4.70 -0.74
CA LYS A 121 -0.49 3.48 -0.38
C LYS A 121 -1.67 3.89 0.48
N LEU A 122 -2.89 3.58 0.04
CA LEU A 122 -4.06 3.73 0.90
C LEU A 122 -4.13 2.54 1.87
N VAL A 123 -4.12 2.82 3.17
CA VAL A 123 -4.34 1.82 4.21
C VAL A 123 -5.84 1.76 4.49
N VAL A 124 -6.49 0.78 3.86
CA VAL A 124 -7.96 0.70 3.81
C VAL A 124 -8.48 -0.35 4.80
N GLY A 125 -9.35 0.08 5.72
CA GLY A 125 -10.11 -0.80 6.62
C GLY A 125 -11.50 -1.11 6.07
N GLN A 126 -12.54 -0.79 6.85
CA GLN A 126 -13.95 -0.91 6.49
C GLN A 126 -14.58 0.49 6.36
N PRO A 127 -14.39 1.19 5.22
CA PRO A 127 -14.82 2.58 5.07
C PRO A 127 -16.35 2.71 5.11
N ASP A 128 -16.86 3.73 5.79
CA ASP A 128 -18.28 4.10 5.71
C ASP A 128 -18.61 4.80 4.38
N ASP A 129 -19.88 5.16 4.17
CA ASP A 129 -20.33 5.79 2.93
C ASP A 129 -19.62 7.11 2.62
N VAL A 130 -19.25 7.89 3.66
CA VAL A 130 -18.53 9.17 3.50
C VAL A 130 -17.10 8.90 3.02
N LEU A 131 -16.43 7.92 3.60
CA LEU A 131 -15.10 7.49 3.18
C LEU A 131 -15.11 6.87 1.78
N ILE A 132 -16.16 6.13 1.42
CA ILE A 132 -16.34 5.61 0.05
C ILE A 132 -16.46 6.75 -0.97
N GLU A 133 -17.21 7.80 -0.65
CA GLU A 133 -17.32 8.98 -1.51
C GLU A 133 -15.95 9.67 -1.68
N GLU A 134 -15.21 9.83 -0.59
CA GLU A 134 -13.86 10.42 -0.62
C GLU A 134 -12.86 9.54 -1.39
N MET A 135 -12.93 8.21 -1.24
CA MET A 135 -12.17 7.25 -2.07
C MET A 135 -12.54 7.33 -3.54
N SER A 136 -13.81 7.53 -3.88
CA SER A 136 -14.27 7.72 -5.26
C SER A 136 -13.66 8.97 -5.88
N GLN A 137 -13.54 10.05 -5.10
CA GLN A 137 -12.87 11.28 -5.56
C GLN A 137 -11.36 11.07 -5.78
N VAL A 138 -10.70 10.24 -4.98
CA VAL A 138 -9.29 9.87 -5.20
C VAL A 138 -9.16 9.01 -6.45
N LEU A 139 -10.07 8.07 -6.68
CA LEU A 139 -10.09 7.24 -7.88
C LEU A 139 -10.29 8.08 -9.15
N ASP A 140 -11.25 9.01 -9.14
CA ASP A 140 -11.46 9.97 -10.24
C ASP A 140 -10.21 10.80 -10.51
N MET A 141 -9.58 11.28 -9.43
CA MET A 141 -8.33 12.01 -9.52
C MET A 141 -7.24 11.16 -10.18
N TYR A 142 -7.07 9.90 -9.76
CA TYR A 142 -6.10 8.95 -10.29
C TYR A 142 -6.32 8.65 -11.79
N LEU A 143 -7.57 8.41 -12.19
CA LEU A 143 -7.89 8.02 -13.57
C LEU A 143 -7.80 9.18 -14.57
N HIS A 144 -8.15 10.40 -14.14
CA HIS A 144 -8.39 11.51 -15.08
C HIS A 144 -7.39 12.66 -14.98
N ARG A 145 -6.59 12.77 -13.90
CA ARG A 145 -5.63 13.89 -13.77
C ARG A 145 -4.26 13.54 -14.34
N SER A 146 -3.90 14.24 -15.42
CA SER A 146 -2.59 14.14 -16.09
C SER A 146 -1.37 14.53 -15.24
N GLY A 147 -1.58 15.16 -14.07
CA GLY A 147 -0.50 15.56 -13.16
C GLY A 147 -0.05 14.47 -12.19
N ILE A 148 -0.68 13.30 -12.17
CA ILE A 148 -0.28 12.19 -11.30
C ILE A 148 0.77 11.35 -12.02
N SER A 149 2.00 11.41 -11.53
CA SER A 149 3.16 10.68 -12.07
C SER A 149 3.49 9.43 -11.26
N GLN A 150 3.08 9.38 -10.00
CA GLN A 150 3.34 8.29 -9.07
C GLN A 150 2.10 7.44 -8.83
N PRO A 151 2.25 6.15 -8.51
CA PRO A 151 1.12 5.28 -8.27
C PRO A 151 0.38 5.66 -6.99
N ILE A 152 -0.95 5.52 -7.03
CA ILE A 152 -1.81 5.44 -5.85
C ILE A 152 -2.18 3.97 -5.66
N GLU A 153 -1.34 3.25 -4.91
CA GLU A 153 -1.52 1.85 -4.54
C GLU A 153 -2.81 1.63 -3.76
N TYR A 154 -3.43 0.47 -4.00
CA TYR A 154 -4.87 0.21 -4.05
C TYR A 154 -5.44 0.37 -5.47
N PHE A 155 -5.54 1.59 -6.01
CA PHE A 155 -6.15 1.80 -7.33
C PHE A 155 -5.24 1.35 -8.47
N HIS A 156 -3.95 1.67 -8.38
CA HIS A 156 -2.98 1.35 -9.42
C HIS A 156 -2.84 -0.15 -9.65
N SER A 157 -2.57 -0.91 -8.59
CA SER A 157 -2.45 -2.37 -8.66
C SER A 157 -3.75 -3.06 -9.11
N LEU A 158 -4.92 -2.63 -8.62
CA LEU A 158 -6.21 -3.17 -9.09
C LEU A 158 -6.42 -2.88 -10.57
N PHE A 159 -6.20 -1.64 -11.01
CA PHE A 159 -6.30 -1.24 -12.40
C PHE A 159 -5.37 -2.07 -13.29
N LEU A 160 -4.11 -2.21 -12.92
CA LEU A 160 -3.11 -2.92 -13.70
C LEU A 160 -3.43 -4.42 -13.80
N SER A 161 -3.82 -5.04 -12.69
CA SER A 161 -4.23 -6.45 -12.67
C SER A 161 -5.48 -6.68 -13.54
N SER A 162 -6.46 -5.77 -13.51
CA SER A 162 -7.62 -5.80 -14.40
C SER A 162 -7.24 -5.62 -15.86
N TYR A 163 -6.37 -4.65 -16.16
CA TYR A 163 -5.92 -4.36 -17.51
C TYR A 163 -5.18 -5.56 -18.12
N ARG A 164 -4.25 -6.15 -17.37
CA ARG A 164 -3.45 -7.33 -17.78
C ARG A 164 -4.20 -8.66 -17.68
N GLN A 165 -5.37 -8.67 -17.05
CA GLN A 165 -6.13 -9.89 -16.74
C GLN A 165 -5.32 -10.87 -15.88
N GLU A 166 -4.49 -10.35 -14.98
CA GLU A 166 -3.68 -11.12 -14.04
C GLU A 166 -4.40 -11.21 -12.69
N PRO A 167 -4.43 -12.39 -12.04
CA PRO A 167 -5.02 -12.52 -10.72
C PRO A 167 -4.13 -11.83 -9.68
N THR A 168 -4.69 -10.85 -8.96
CA THR A 168 -4.04 -10.23 -7.80
C THR A 168 -5.10 -9.93 -6.76
N SER A 169 -4.87 -10.41 -5.53
CA SER A 169 -5.78 -10.21 -4.42
C SER A 169 -5.46 -8.91 -3.67
N LEU A 170 -6.48 -8.33 -3.04
CA LEU A 170 -6.33 -7.14 -2.21
C LEU A 170 -5.47 -7.42 -0.98
N TRP A 171 -5.49 -8.65 -0.46
CA TRP A 171 -4.58 -9.12 0.58
C TRP A 171 -3.12 -8.94 0.18
N MET A 172 -2.77 -9.29 -1.07
CA MET A 172 -1.43 -9.10 -1.58
C MET A 172 -1.13 -7.61 -1.79
N ILE A 173 -2.03 -6.85 -2.44
CA ILE A 173 -1.87 -5.40 -2.66
C ILE A 173 -1.67 -4.62 -1.35
N GLN A 174 -2.34 -5.04 -0.28
CA GLN A 174 -2.27 -4.38 1.02
C GLN A 174 -1.11 -4.89 1.89
N GLU A 175 -0.34 -5.87 1.42
CA GLU A 175 0.77 -6.51 2.13
C GLU A 175 0.32 -7.26 3.40
N ASP A 176 -0.90 -7.82 3.35
CA ASP A 176 -1.57 -8.54 4.45
C ASP A 176 -1.78 -10.05 4.15
N ASP A 177 -1.27 -10.54 3.02
CA ASP A 177 -1.41 -11.95 2.62
C ASP A 177 -0.57 -12.88 3.53
N PRO A 178 -1.19 -13.82 4.27
CA PRO A 178 -0.50 -14.76 5.16
C PRO A 178 0.40 -15.78 4.44
N ASP A 179 0.40 -15.89 3.13
CA ASP A 179 1.38 -16.73 2.42
C ASP A 179 2.66 -15.94 2.08
N HIS A 180 2.65 -14.62 2.25
CA HIS A 180 3.72 -13.72 1.83
C HIS A 180 4.27 -12.84 2.96
N PHE A 181 3.42 -12.44 3.91
CA PHE A 181 3.77 -11.46 4.96
C PHE A 181 3.56 -12.02 6.36
N ARG A 182 4.44 -11.63 7.27
CA ARG A 182 4.28 -11.83 8.72
C ARG A 182 4.44 -10.50 9.42
N PHE A 183 3.59 -10.24 10.39
CA PHE A 183 3.72 -9.10 11.29
C PHE A 183 4.24 -9.59 12.63
N ILE A 184 5.34 -9.00 13.10
CA ILE A 184 5.91 -9.29 14.42
C ILE A 184 5.62 -8.08 15.31
N SER A 185 4.97 -8.28 16.45
CA SER A 185 4.65 -7.19 17.40
C SER A 185 5.92 -6.63 18.07
N ASP A 186 5.77 -5.56 18.85
CA ASP A 186 6.89 -4.96 19.57
C ASP A 186 7.43 -5.90 20.67
N GLU A 187 6.58 -6.79 21.19
CA GLU A 187 6.90 -7.88 22.11
C GLU A 187 7.48 -9.11 21.42
N GLY A 188 7.52 -9.13 20.09
CA GLY A 188 8.03 -10.25 19.30
C GLY A 188 7.01 -11.34 18.95
N GLU A 189 5.71 -11.07 19.13
CA GLU A 189 4.66 -12.05 18.79
C GLU A 189 4.35 -12.02 17.30
N GLU A 190 4.31 -13.21 16.65
CA GLU A 190 3.94 -13.34 15.24
C GLU A 190 2.42 -13.32 15.04
N THR A 191 1.97 -12.46 14.12
CA THR A 191 0.59 -12.36 13.64
C THR A 191 0.58 -12.24 12.11
N VAL A 192 -0.59 -12.40 11.50
CA VAL A 192 -0.74 -12.27 10.03
C VAL A 192 -0.67 -10.82 9.59
N SER A 193 -1.31 -9.92 10.32
CA SER A 193 -1.37 -8.49 10.00
C SER A 193 -1.71 -7.71 11.27
N PRO A 194 -1.30 -6.44 11.40
CA PRO A 194 -1.71 -5.56 12.50
C PRO A 194 -3.23 -5.42 12.58
N ARG A 195 -3.94 -5.68 11.48
CA ARG A 195 -5.39 -5.78 11.47
C ARG A 195 -5.85 -6.77 12.54
N PHE A 196 -5.31 -7.98 12.56
CA PHE A 196 -5.70 -9.03 13.52
C PHE A 196 -5.21 -8.82 14.97
N ALA A 197 -4.63 -7.67 15.30
CA ALA A 197 -4.21 -7.37 16.67
C ALA A 197 -5.40 -7.46 17.64
N GLY A 198 -5.19 -8.11 18.79
CA GLY A 198 -6.25 -8.35 19.79
C GLY A 198 -7.29 -9.41 19.41
N SER A 199 -7.19 -10.03 18.22
CA SER A 199 -8.08 -11.12 17.79
C SER A 199 -7.53 -12.49 18.17
N ASP A 200 -8.43 -13.45 18.42
CA ASP A 200 -8.10 -14.84 18.75
C ASP A 200 -7.18 -15.43 17.67
N PRO A 201 -6.03 -16.05 18.01
CA PRO A 201 -5.16 -16.77 17.09
C PRO A 201 -5.90 -17.68 16.09
N ALA A 202 -6.99 -18.31 16.48
CA ALA A 202 -7.81 -19.17 15.61
C ALA A 202 -8.61 -18.41 14.53
N SER A 203 -8.79 -17.09 14.71
CA SER A 203 -9.47 -16.19 13.77
C SER A 203 -8.51 -15.43 12.84
N ARG A 204 -7.20 -15.67 12.95
CA ARG A 204 -6.14 -14.99 12.18
C ARG A 204 -5.94 -15.54 10.77
N THR A 205 -6.72 -16.54 10.37
CA THR A 205 -6.78 -16.98 8.97
C THR A 205 -7.85 -16.15 8.26
N PRO A 206 -7.57 -15.56 7.09
CA PRO A 206 -8.61 -15.03 6.22
C PRO A 206 -9.62 -16.15 5.98
N SER A 207 -10.77 -16.08 6.65
CA SER A 207 -11.83 -17.04 6.40
C SER A 207 -12.29 -16.80 4.96
N ASN A 208 -12.30 -17.87 4.14
CA ASN A 208 -13.09 -17.88 2.91
C ASN A 208 -14.45 -17.28 3.27
N GLY A 209 -14.76 -16.13 2.67
CA GLY A 209 -15.64 -15.13 3.24
C GLY A 209 -17.01 -15.64 3.68
N SER A 210 -17.77 -14.77 4.35
CA SER A 210 -19.18 -15.03 4.63
C SER A 210 -19.91 -15.53 3.37
N SER A 211 -21.04 -16.22 3.51
CA SER A 211 -21.80 -16.79 2.38
C SER A 211 -21.97 -15.81 1.21
N ASP A 212 -22.09 -14.52 1.51
CA ASP A 212 -22.22 -13.42 0.56
C ASP A 212 -21.00 -13.20 -0.34
N CYS A 213 -19.79 -13.56 0.12
CA CYS A 213 -18.57 -13.47 -0.66
C CYS A 213 -18.47 -14.56 -1.72
N SER A 214 -18.98 -15.77 -1.45
CA SER A 214 -18.87 -16.91 -2.37
C SER A 214 -19.56 -16.70 -3.72
N ALA A 215 -20.58 -15.84 -3.77
CA ALA A 215 -21.31 -15.47 -4.99
C ALA A 215 -20.95 -14.06 -5.49
N CYS A 216 -19.94 -13.42 -4.92
CA CYS A 216 -19.52 -12.07 -5.29
C CYS A 216 -18.65 -12.09 -6.55
N GLU A 217 -18.95 -11.24 -7.53
CA GLU A 217 -18.16 -11.11 -8.77
C GLU A 217 -16.70 -10.73 -8.51
N PHE A 218 -16.43 -10.03 -7.40
CA PHE A 218 -15.10 -9.60 -6.99
C PHE A 218 -14.43 -10.52 -5.98
N GLU A 219 -14.92 -11.74 -5.77
CA GLU A 219 -14.37 -12.67 -4.76
C GLU A 219 -12.87 -12.90 -4.96
N THR A 220 -12.42 -13.14 -6.18
CA THR A 220 -11.01 -13.43 -6.50
C THR A 220 -10.08 -12.25 -6.25
N ARG A 221 -10.58 -11.01 -6.39
CA ARG A 221 -9.82 -9.78 -6.13
C ARG A 221 -9.90 -9.36 -4.68
N CYS A 222 -11.06 -9.42 -4.07
CA CYS A 222 -11.28 -8.99 -2.70
C CYS A 222 -10.76 -10.01 -1.69
N GLY A 223 -10.99 -11.31 -1.94
CA GLY A 223 -10.70 -12.40 -1.03
C GLY A 223 -11.37 -12.26 0.34
N GLY A 224 -12.47 -11.51 0.44
CA GLY A 224 -13.12 -11.20 1.72
C GLY A 224 -12.41 -10.14 2.58
N TYR A 225 -11.42 -9.42 2.05
CA TYR A 225 -10.63 -8.41 2.78
C TYR A 225 -11.48 -7.39 3.57
N PHE A 226 -12.61 -6.96 3.00
CA PHE A 226 -13.52 -6.00 3.64
C PHE A 226 -14.48 -6.62 4.66
N LYS A 227 -14.53 -7.94 4.80
CA LYS A 227 -15.35 -8.65 5.80
C LYS A 227 -14.62 -8.83 7.13
N TRP A 228 -13.54 -8.09 7.34
CA TRP A 228 -12.75 -8.12 8.55
C TRP A 228 -12.47 -6.69 9.04
N PRO A 229 -12.62 -6.37 10.34
CA PRO A 229 -13.03 -7.29 11.41
C PRO A 229 -14.53 -7.60 11.43
N ASP A 230 -15.36 -6.72 10.88
CA ASP A 230 -16.82 -6.92 10.86
C ASP A 230 -17.27 -7.74 9.64
N ALA A 231 -17.75 -8.95 9.86
CA ALA A 231 -18.27 -9.83 8.80
C ALA A 231 -19.57 -9.31 8.16
N ASP A 232 -20.30 -8.42 8.84
CA ASP A 232 -21.57 -7.85 8.37
C ASP A 232 -21.39 -6.57 7.57
N TYR A 233 -20.14 -6.10 7.38
CA TYR A 233 -19.83 -4.89 6.63
C TYR A 233 -20.48 -4.88 5.23
N ASN A 234 -21.15 -3.78 4.89
CA ASN A 234 -21.85 -3.60 3.62
C ASN A 234 -20.87 -3.26 2.48
N CYS A 235 -20.55 -4.24 1.65
CA CYS A 235 -19.59 -4.06 0.56
C CYS A 235 -20.12 -3.26 -0.65
N ARG A 236 -21.34 -2.69 -0.63
CA ARG A 236 -21.91 -2.00 -1.80
C ARG A 236 -21.01 -0.88 -2.32
N GLY A 237 -20.48 -0.03 -1.43
CA GLY A 237 -19.61 1.07 -1.80
C GLY A 237 -18.30 0.62 -2.45
N VAL A 238 -17.63 -0.37 -1.85
CA VAL A 238 -16.37 -0.91 -2.40
C VAL A 238 -16.58 -1.64 -3.73
N LYS A 239 -17.72 -2.29 -3.94
CA LYS A 239 -18.08 -2.91 -5.22
C LYS A 239 -18.18 -1.88 -6.35
N ILE A 240 -18.74 -0.70 -6.07
CA ILE A 240 -18.81 0.39 -7.05
C ILE A 240 -17.39 0.84 -7.44
N LEU A 241 -16.49 1.03 -6.46
CA LEU A 241 -15.09 1.38 -6.74
C LEU A 241 -14.42 0.35 -7.65
N PHE A 242 -14.60 -0.94 -7.37
CA PHE A 242 -14.01 -2.01 -8.18
C PHE A 242 -14.58 -2.04 -9.60
N ALA A 243 -15.90 -1.91 -9.75
CA ALA A 243 -16.54 -1.85 -11.06
C ALA A 243 -16.02 -0.67 -11.90
N THR A 244 -15.81 0.50 -11.28
CA THR A 244 -15.22 1.67 -11.96
C THR A 244 -13.80 1.40 -12.44
N ILE A 245 -12.97 0.75 -11.62
CA ILE A 245 -11.60 0.39 -11.99
C ILE A 245 -11.58 -0.61 -13.16
N GLU A 246 -12.42 -1.65 -13.11
CA GLU A 246 -12.50 -2.65 -14.19
C GLU A 246 -13.02 -2.05 -15.50
N ALA A 247 -14.03 -1.18 -15.43
CA ALA A 247 -14.54 -0.48 -16.61
C ALA A 247 -13.46 0.40 -17.26
N ALA A 248 -12.71 1.17 -16.46
CA ALA A 248 -11.62 2.00 -16.97
C ALA A 248 -10.49 1.15 -17.58
N ALA A 249 -10.18 -0.01 -16.98
CA ALA A 249 -9.17 -0.93 -17.52
C ALA A 249 -9.61 -1.58 -18.84
N GLU A 250 -10.90 -1.93 -18.97
CA GLU A 250 -11.48 -2.45 -20.21
C GLU A 250 -11.47 -1.41 -21.33
N GLU A 251 -11.88 -0.17 -21.03
CA GLU A 251 -11.87 0.96 -21.97
C GLU A 251 -10.47 1.20 -22.53
N LEU A 252 -9.46 1.31 -21.66
CA LEU A 252 -8.08 1.50 -22.10
C LEU A 252 -7.58 0.33 -22.97
N ARG A 253 -7.98 -0.91 -22.66
CA ARG A 253 -7.59 -2.07 -23.46
C ARG A 253 -8.21 -2.01 -24.85
N GLY A 254 -9.48 -1.61 -24.94
CA GLY A 254 -10.18 -1.39 -26.20
C GLY A 254 -9.53 -0.29 -27.05
N ASP A 255 -9.15 0.82 -26.43
CA ASP A 255 -8.48 1.94 -27.10
C ASP A 255 -7.11 1.54 -27.65
N VAL A 256 -6.28 0.89 -26.83
CA VAL A 256 -4.96 0.40 -27.24
C VAL A 256 -5.08 -0.61 -28.38
N ALA A 257 -6.02 -1.56 -28.30
CA ALA A 257 -6.26 -2.53 -29.36
C ALA A 257 -6.69 -1.84 -30.68
N SER A 258 -7.55 -0.83 -30.59
CA SER A 258 -7.99 -0.04 -31.74
C SER A 258 -6.84 0.76 -32.35
N MET A 259 -5.98 1.38 -31.55
CA MET A 259 -4.79 2.08 -32.02
C MET A 259 -3.80 1.16 -32.75
N ILE A 260 -3.53 -0.03 -32.20
CA ILE A 260 -2.66 -1.02 -32.83
C ILE A 260 -3.24 -1.48 -34.17
N ALA A 261 -4.55 -1.73 -34.24
CA ALA A 261 -5.22 -2.13 -35.47
C ALA A 261 -5.14 -1.06 -36.57
N VAL A 262 -5.25 0.22 -36.22
CA VAL A 262 -5.12 1.34 -37.15
C VAL A 262 -3.68 1.49 -37.66
N GLN A 263 -2.67 1.28 -36.80
CA GLN A 263 -1.25 1.37 -37.18
C GLN A 263 -0.75 0.15 -37.96
N GLY A 264 -1.43 -0.99 -37.87
CA GLY A 264 -1.12 -2.23 -38.59
C GLY A 264 -1.81 -2.41 -39.95
N GLY A 265 -2.52 -1.39 -40.48
CA GLY A 265 -3.16 -1.42 -41.79
C GLY A 265 -2.16 -1.53 -42.97
N PRO A 266 -2.55 -2.13 -44.11
CA PRO A 266 -1.61 -2.51 -45.18
C PRO A 266 -0.88 -1.29 -45.76
N GLN A 267 0.46 -1.40 -45.89
CA GLN A 267 1.26 -0.46 -46.66
C GLN A 267 0.69 -0.36 -48.09
N PRO A 268 0.45 0.86 -48.62
CA PRO A 268 0.06 1.00 -50.00
C PRO A 268 1.20 0.48 -50.89
N LEU A 269 0.84 -0.46 -51.77
CA LEU A 269 1.68 -1.01 -52.84
C LEU A 269 2.27 0.10 -53.73
#